data_AF-A0A0G0B8R6-F1
#
_entry.id   AF-A0A0G0B8R6-F1
#
_cell.length_a   1.000
_cell.length_b   1.000
_cell.length_c   1.000
_cell.angle_alpha   90.00
_cell.angle_beta   90.00
_cell.angle_gamma   90.00
#
_symmetry.space_group_name_H-M   'P 1'
#
loop_
_entity.id
_entity.type
_entity.pdbx_description
1 polymer ?
#
loop_
_entity_poly.entity_id
_entity_poly.type
_entity_poly.pdbx_seq_one_letter_code
_entity_poly.pdbx_strand_id
1 'polypeptide(L)'
;MKQDLNNIIEILQSYQVKKAAFFGSYARGDYNNQSDVDILIELPKGMTLFGLVDLKIDLEKKLNKDVDLVTYRSIHPLLRERILNEQKVIYETH
;
A
#
# COMPACT_ATOMS: atom_id res chain seq x y z
N MET A 1 9.43 -6.37 -10.39
CA MET A 1 9.68 -6.32 -8.92
C MET A 1 10.49 -5.10 -8.47
N LYS A 2 11.79 -4.97 -8.78
CA LYS A 2 12.56 -3.78 -8.32
C LYS A 2 12.05 -2.44 -8.90
N GLN A 3 11.66 -2.45 -10.18
CA GLN A 3 11.16 -1.24 -10.85
C GLN A 3 9.78 -0.82 -10.32
N ASP A 4 8.89 -1.78 -10.08
CA ASP A 4 7.56 -1.55 -9.50
C ASP A 4 7.65 -0.94 -8.10
N LEU A 5 8.58 -1.44 -7.27
CA LEU A 5 8.82 -0.91 -5.93
C LEU A 5 9.25 0.56 -5.96
N ASN A 6 10.17 0.93 -6.84
CA ASN A 6 10.60 2.34 -6.96
C ASN A 6 9.45 3.24 -7.42
N ASN A 7 8.68 2.79 -8.41
CA ASN A 7 7.49 3.50 -8.89
C ASN A 7 6.46 3.73 -7.78
N ILE A 8 6.23 2.72 -6.94
CA ILE A 8 5.33 2.83 -5.77
C ILE A 8 5.87 3.87 -4.81
N ILE A 9 7.15 3.79 -4.42
CA ILE A 9 7.76 4.71 -3.46
C ILE A 9 7.69 6.16 -3.94
N GLU A 10 7.97 6.41 -5.22
CA GLU A 10 7.88 7.76 -5.82
C GLU A 10 6.46 8.35 -5.69
N ILE A 11 5.44 7.55 -5.97
CA ILE A 11 4.04 7.99 -5.83
C ILE A 11 3.69 8.19 -4.35
N LEU A 12 4.05 7.26 -3.46
CA LEU A 12 3.78 7.41 -2.03
C LEU A 12 4.42 8.67 -1.44
N GLN A 13 5.61 9.04 -1.91
CA GLN A 13 6.30 10.27 -1.52
C GLN A 13 5.55 11.53 -1.99
N SER A 14 5.06 11.57 -3.24
CA SER A 14 4.33 12.74 -3.76
C SER A 14 3.02 13.01 -3.00
N TYR A 15 2.38 11.94 -2.49
CA TYR A 15 1.19 12.02 -1.64
C TYR A 15 1.49 12.17 -0.15
N GLN A 16 2.76 12.32 0.25
CA GLN A 16 3.20 12.47 1.65
C GLN A 16 2.72 11.33 2.56
N VAL A 17 2.62 10.12 2.00
CA VAL A 17 2.36 8.92 2.80
C VAL A 17 3.47 8.78 3.84
N LYS A 18 3.10 8.41 5.07
CA LYS A 18 4.05 8.29 6.18
C LYS A 18 4.68 6.91 6.26
N LYS A 19 3.90 5.89 5.92
CA LYS A 19 4.31 4.50 5.99
C LYS A 19 3.55 3.70 4.94
N ALA A 20 4.22 2.75 4.30
CA ALA A 20 3.59 1.76 3.44
C ALA A 20 4.23 0.39 3.65
N ALA A 21 3.40 -0.65 3.59
CA ALA A 21 3.82 -2.03 3.68
C ALA A 21 2.99 -2.89 2.71
N PHE A 22 3.60 -3.90 2.09
CA PHE A 22 2.82 -4.95 1.46
C PHE A 22 2.23 -5.86 2.53
N PHE A 23 1.00 -6.31 2.32
CA PHE A 23 0.35 -7.30 3.17
C PHE A 23 -0.30 -8.39 2.30
N GLY A 24 -0.98 -9.36 2.91
CA GLY A 24 -1.76 -10.35 2.16
C GLY A 24 -0.91 -11.27 1.27
N SER A 25 -1.41 -11.52 0.07
CA SER A 25 -0.81 -12.48 -0.88
C SER A 25 0.61 -12.07 -1.32
N TYR A 26 0.84 -10.77 -1.47
CA TYR A 26 2.15 -10.18 -1.80
C TYR A 26 3.18 -10.35 -0.69
N ALA A 27 2.74 -10.33 0.58
CA ALA A 27 3.64 -10.56 1.71
C ALA A 27 3.98 -12.05 1.90
N ARG A 28 3.05 -12.96 1.60
CA ARG A 28 3.25 -14.41 1.75
C ARG A 28 3.99 -15.08 0.59
N GLY A 29 4.16 -14.39 -0.54
CA GLY A 29 4.87 -14.92 -1.72
C GLY A 29 4.00 -15.82 -2.62
N ASP A 30 2.70 -15.95 -2.33
CA ASP A 30 1.72 -16.69 -3.12
C ASP A 30 1.09 -15.84 -4.24
N TYR A 31 1.68 -14.68 -4.56
CA TYR A 31 1.16 -13.81 -5.61
C TYR A 31 1.38 -14.43 -6.99
N ASN A 32 0.38 -14.35 -7.85
CA ASN A 32 0.49 -14.70 -9.26
C ASN A 32 0.55 -13.42 -10.11
N ASN A 33 0.80 -13.56 -11.42
CA ASN A 33 0.93 -12.41 -12.31
C ASN A 33 -0.37 -11.60 -12.49
N GLN A 34 -1.50 -12.13 -12.05
CA GLN A 34 -2.81 -11.48 -12.06
C GLN A 34 -3.24 -10.97 -10.67
N SER A 35 -2.41 -11.15 -9.64
CA SER A 35 -2.77 -10.75 -8.28
C SER A 35 -2.68 -9.24 -8.07
N ASP A 36 -3.76 -8.71 -7.48
CA ASP A 36 -3.87 -7.34 -7.00
C ASP A 36 -2.78 -7.03 -5.98
N VAL A 37 -2.27 -5.79 -6.01
CA VAL A 37 -1.21 -5.34 -5.09
C VAL A 37 -1.85 -4.80 -3.81
N ASP A 38 -1.77 -5.60 -2.75
CA ASP A 38 -2.25 -5.24 -1.40
C ASP A 38 -1.25 -4.33 -0.68
N ILE A 39 -1.58 -3.03 -0.51
CA ILE A 39 -0.72 -2.05 0.16
C ILE A 39 -1.40 -1.43 1.38
N LEU A 40 -0.77 -1.60 2.53
CA LEU A 40 -1.18 -1.01 3.79
C LEU A 40 -0.46 0.32 3.98
N ILE A 41 -1.21 1.41 4.13
CA ILE A 41 -0.68 2.78 4.16
C ILE A 41 -1.08 3.58 5.40
N GLU A 42 -0.15 4.41 5.87
CA GLU A 42 -0.42 5.46 6.86
C GLU A 42 -0.46 6.81 6.15
N LEU A 43 -1.66 7.39 6.09
CA LEU A 43 -1.89 8.66 5.41
C LEU A 43 -1.41 9.86 6.24
N PRO A 44 -0.99 10.95 5.59
CA PRO A 44 -0.72 12.21 6.28
C PRO A 44 -1.99 12.76 6.95
N LYS A 45 -1.82 13.63 7.95
CA LYS A 45 -2.95 14.34 8.56
C LYS A 45 -3.60 15.23 7.51
N GLY A 46 -4.93 15.19 7.43
CA GLY A 46 -5.71 16.05 6.52
C GLY A 46 -5.94 15.47 5.12
N MET A 47 -5.45 14.26 4.82
CA MET A 47 -5.78 13.60 3.56
C MET A 47 -7.28 13.32 3.47
N THR A 48 -7.87 13.67 2.32
CA THR A 48 -9.29 13.47 2.04
C THR A 48 -9.53 12.10 1.39
N LEU A 49 -10.80 11.67 1.36
CA LEU A 49 -11.19 10.46 0.61
C LEU A 49 -10.86 10.57 -0.88
N PHE A 50 -11.05 11.75 -1.49
CA PHE A 50 -10.67 11.98 -2.88
C PHE A 50 -9.17 11.80 -3.09
N GLY A 51 -8.33 12.36 -2.21
CA GLY A 51 -6.88 12.16 -2.30
C GLY A 51 -6.46 10.70 -2.17
N LEU A 52 -7.16 9.91 -1.34
CA LEU A 52 -6.93 8.46 -1.24
C LEU A 52 -7.30 7.73 -2.54
N VAL A 53 -8.42 8.12 -3.19
CA VAL A 53 -8.83 7.59 -4.49
C VAL A 53 -7.83 7.95 -5.58
N ASP A 54 -7.36 9.20 -5.62
CA ASP A 54 -6.36 9.65 -6.58
C ASP A 54 -5.04 8.87 -6.43
N LEU A 55 -4.57 8.68 -5.17
CA LEU A 55 -3.41 7.85 -4.87
C LEU A 55 -3.58 6.41 -5.40
N LYS A 56 -4.75 5.81 -5.19
CA LYS A 56 -5.06 4.47 -5.71
C LYS A 56 -4.94 4.43 -7.23
N ILE A 57 -5.63 5.36 -7.91
CA ILE A 57 -5.67 5.43 -9.37
C ILE A 57 -4.26 5.61 -9.96
N ASP A 58 -3.42 6.44 -9.33
CA ASP A 58 -2.06 6.68 -9.80
C ASP A 58 -1.18 5.44 -9.65
N LEU A 59 -1.31 4.71 -8.53
CA LEU A 59 -0.61 3.44 -8.33
C LEU A 59 -1.06 2.39 -9.37
N GLU A 60 -2.36 2.24 -9.59
CA GLU A 60 -2.90 1.28 -10.56
C GLU A 60 -2.42 1.57 -11.98
N LYS A 61 -2.49 2.84 -12.39
CA LYS A 61 -2.00 3.29 -13.71
C LYS A 61 -0.50 3.04 -13.87
N LYS A 62 0.30 3.31 -12.84
CA LYS A 62 1.75 3.17 -12.91
C LYS A 62 2.19 1.71 -12.93
N LEU A 63 1.48 0.85 -12.21
CA LEU A 63 1.78 -0.58 -12.10
C LEU A 63 1.11 -1.42 -13.19
N ASN A 64 0.11 -0.87 -13.89
CA ASN A 64 -0.76 -1.57 -14.83
C ASN A 64 -1.38 -2.84 -14.20
N LYS A 65 -1.81 -2.69 -12.94
CA LYS A 65 -2.37 -3.74 -12.07
C LYS A 65 -3.36 -3.11 -11.10
N ASP A 66 -4.33 -3.89 -10.64
CA ASP A 66 -5.23 -3.48 -9.58
C ASP A 66 -4.47 -3.36 -8.25
N VAL A 67 -4.84 -2.34 -7.46
CA VAL A 67 -4.18 -2.02 -6.18
C VAL A 67 -5.24 -1.92 -5.11
N ASP A 68 -5.13 -2.73 -4.06
CA ASP A 68 -5.95 -2.58 -2.86
C ASP A 68 -5.22 -1.74 -1.82
N LEU A 69 -5.76 -0.55 -1.54
CA LEU A 69 -5.21 0.37 -0.55
C LEU A 69 -6.02 0.27 0.75
N VAL A 70 -5.35 -0.22 1.80
CA VAL A 70 -5.93 -0.28 3.14
C VAL A 70 -5.18 0.69 4.05
N THR A 71 -5.90 1.44 4.89
CA THR A 71 -5.25 2.31 5.88
C THR A 71 -4.98 1.54 7.18
N TYR A 72 -3.86 1.82 7.87
CA TYR A 72 -3.61 1.23 9.20
C TYR A 72 -4.76 1.48 10.20
N ARG A 73 -5.52 2.56 10.00
CA ARG A 73 -6.65 2.95 10.86
C ARG A 73 -7.92 2.18 10.57
N SER A 74 -8.08 1.65 9.35
CA SER A 74 -9.27 0.91 8.93
C SER A 74 -9.16 -0.61 9.16
N ILE A 75 -8.02 -1.11 9.64
CA ILE A 75 -7.85 -2.54 9.91
C ILE A 75 -8.74 -2.97 11.07
N HIS A 76 -9.52 -4.03 10.86
CA HIS A 76 -10.32 -4.63 11.91
C HIS A 76 -9.44 -5.14 13.06
N PRO A 77 -9.76 -4.87 14.35
CA PRO A 77 -8.91 -5.24 15.48
C PRO A 77 -8.47 -6.71 15.51
N LEU A 78 -9.39 -7.62 15.15
CA LEU A 78 -9.11 -9.07 15.11
C LEU A 78 -8.10 -9.48 14.04
N LEU A 79 -7.93 -8.68 12.98
CA LEU A 79 -6.97 -8.95 11.89
C LEU A 79 -5.68 -8.14 12.04
N ARG A 80 -5.68 -7.14 12.93
CA ARG A 80 -4.58 -6.18 13.07
C ARG A 80 -3.25 -6.85 13.38
N GLU A 81 -3.19 -7.68 14.43
CA GLU A 81 -1.93 -8.32 14.81
C GLU A 81 -1.39 -9.22 13.69
N ARG A 82 -2.26 -10.01 13.07
CA ARG A 82 -1.88 -10.88 11.96
C ARG A 82 -1.31 -10.08 10.79
N ILE A 83 -2.00 -9.03 10.36
CA ILE A 83 -1.53 -8.17 9.26
C ILE A 83 -0.22 -7.49 9.62
N LEU A 84 -0.09 -6.94 10.84
CA LEU A 84 1.13 -6.26 11.27
C LEU A 84 2.34 -7.20 11.41
N ASN A 85 2.11 -8.48 11.72
CA ASN A 85 3.17 -9.50 11.79
C ASN A 85 3.56 -10.03 10.41
N GLU A 86 2.61 -10.14 9.49
CA GLU A 86 2.86 -10.62 8.12
C GLU A 86 3.35 -9.50 7.18
N GLN A 87 3.14 -8.22 7.52
CA GLN A 87 3.45 -7.12 6.62
C GLN A 87 4.94 -7.02 6.28
N LYS A 88 5.22 -6.55 5.07
CA LYS A 88 6.57 -6.19 4.64
C LYS A 88 6.64 -4.70 4.37
N VAL A 89 7.25 -3.96 5.28
CA VAL A 89 7.43 -2.51 5.13
C VAL A 89 8.28 -2.22 3.90
N ILE A 90 7.78 -1.33 3.04
CA ILE A 90 8.44 -0.91 1.81
C ILE A 90 8.85 0.57 1.82
N TYR A 91 8.23 1.37 2.68
CA TYR A 91 8.48 2.80 2.79
C TYR A 91 8.03 3.30 4.16
N GLU A 92 8.84 4.14 4.79
CA GLU A 92 8.52 4.79 6.07
C GLU A 92 9.31 6.10 6.15
N THR A 93 8.66 7.18 6.57
CA THR A 93 9.31 8.46 6.87
C THR A 93 9.41 8.62 8.38
N HIS A 94 10.59 9.04 8.83
CA HIS A 94 10.85 9.38 10.24
C HIS A 94 10.43 10.81 10.57
#